data_AF-A0A1W5CXN7-F1
#
_entry.id   AF-A0A1W5CXN7-F1
#
_cell.length_a   1.000
_cell.length_b   1.000
_cell.length_c   1.000
_cell.angle_alpha   90.00
_cell.angle_beta   90.00
_cell.angle_gamma   90.00
#
_symmetry.space_group_name_H-M   'P 1'
#
loop_
_entity.id
_entity.type
_entity.pdbx_description
1 polymer ?
#
loop_
_entity_poly.entity_id
_entity_poly.type
_entity_poly.pdbx_seq_one_letter_code
_entity_poly.pdbx_strand_id
1 'polypeptide(L)'
;MLCERIADGASAPSDAITTWEDGQGVDYCLRPLTTRLPVPPYDDDNAPAVPWNRNTAIFEIGCDVLIKVKYTAVNERSTEAAAMRLVRELAPSVPVSEAIHFWHDKELEEVFIITL
;
A
#
# COMPACT_ATOMS: atom_id res chain seq x y z
N MET A 1 -2.33 -4.30 8.90
CA MET A 1 -2.41 -3.09 9.75
C MET A 1 -3.60 -2.25 9.28
N LEU A 2 -4.35 -1.62 10.19
CA LEU A 2 -5.47 -0.74 9.85
C LEU A 2 -5.14 0.69 10.26
N CYS A 3 -5.24 1.62 9.30
CA CYS A 3 -5.27 3.05 9.55
C CYS A 3 -6.73 3.49 9.59
N GLU A 4 -7.14 4.16 10.66
CA GLU A 4 -8.48 4.71 10.79
C GLU A 4 -8.43 6.14 11.30
N ARG A 5 -9.37 6.95 10.82
CA ARG A 5 -9.62 8.29 11.34
C ARG A 5 -10.37 8.16 12.66
N ILE A 6 -9.93 8.91 13.68
CA ILE A 6 -10.57 8.96 14.99
C ILE A 6 -11.09 10.37 15.27
N ALA A 7 -11.99 10.48 16.25
CA ALA A 7 -12.59 11.76 16.61
C ALA A 7 -11.56 12.70 17.28
N ASP A 8 -10.74 12.13 18.17
CA ASP A 8 -9.60 12.77 18.80
C ASP A 8 -8.60 11.70 19.28
N GLY A 9 -7.37 12.09 19.60
CA GLY A 9 -6.34 11.20 20.15
C GLY A 9 -6.72 10.49 21.47
N ALA A 10 -7.70 11.01 22.22
CA ALA A 10 -8.21 10.37 23.44
C ALA A 10 -9.23 9.26 23.14
N SER A 11 -9.83 9.29 21.95
CA SER A 11 -10.79 8.32 21.43
C SER A 11 -10.10 7.16 20.67
N ALA A 12 -8.77 7.12 20.67
CA ALA A 12 -8.02 6.04 20.05
C ALA A 12 -8.38 4.69 20.71
N PRO A 13 -8.62 3.62 19.92
CA PRO A 13 -8.85 2.29 20.48
C PRO A 13 -7.70 1.80 21.34
N SER A 14 -7.99 0.95 22.31
CA SER A 14 -6.97 0.46 23.26
C SER A 14 -5.90 -0.42 22.61
N ASP A 15 -6.12 -0.91 21.40
CA ASP A 15 -5.16 -1.65 20.57
C ASP A 15 -4.41 -0.77 19.56
N ALA A 16 -4.56 0.56 19.63
CA ALA A 16 -3.79 1.49 18.83
C ALA A 16 -2.29 1.39 19.15
N ILE A 17 -1.48 1.19 18.11
CA ILE A 17 -0.01 1.16 18.18
C ILE A 17 0.53 2.59 18.24
N THR A 18 -0.05 3.49 17.45
CA THR A 18 0.29 4.90 17.45
C THR A 18 -0.88 5.75 16.96
N THR A 19 -0.89 7.01 17.37
CA THR A 19 -1.78 8.07 16.89
C THR A 19 -0.98 9.22 16.29
N TRP A 20 -1.56 9.96 15.35
CA TRP A 20 -0.97 11.19 14.82
C TRP A 20 -2.06 12.11 14.25
N GLU A 21 -1.76 13.40 14.20
CA GLU A 21 -2.58 14.43 13.53
C GLU A 21 -1.97 14.74 12.14
N ASP A 22 -2.80 14.90 11.10
CA ASP A 22 -2.33 15.23 9.75
C ASP A 22 -1.98 16.72 9.52
N GLY A 23 -1.89 17.51 10.59
CA GLY A 23 -1.64 18.94 10.53
C GLY A 23 -2.82 19.78 10.02
N GLN A 24 -3.93 19.14 9.64
CA GLN A 24 -5.23 19.78 9.37
C GLN A 24 -6.19 19.61 10.56
N GLY A 25 -5.70 19.13 11.71
CA GLY A 25 -6.52 18.86 12.89
C GLY A 25 -7.31 17.55 12.80
N VAL A 26 -6.95 16.63 11.90
CA VAL A 26 -7.57 15.31 11.83
C VAL A 26 -6.67 14.27 12.49
N ASP A 27 -7.21 13.61 13.50
CA ASP A 27 -6.52 12.54 14.21
C ASP A 27 -6.72 11.18 13.54
N TYR A 28 -5.64 10.41 13.45
CA TYR A 28 -5.61 9.04 12.95
C TYR A 28 -4.99 8.12 14.00
N CYS A 29 -5.33 6.84 13.92
CA CYS A 29 -4.59 5.79 14.61
C CYS A 29 -4.26 4.62 13.70
N LEU A 30 -3.14 3.98 14.00
CA LEU A 30 -2.70 2.72 13.40
C LEU A 30 -2.88 1.60 14.42
N ARG A 31 -3.59 0.54 14.05
CA ARG A 31 -3.79 -0.63 14.92
C ARG A 31 -3.64 -1.97 14.19
N PRO A 32 -3.41 -3.09 14.91
CA PRO A 32 -3.38 -4.42 14.32
C PRO A 32 -4.68 -4.72 13.59
N LEU A 33 -4.57 -5.31 12.40
CA LEU A 33 -5.74 -5.77 11.66
C LEU A 33 -6.18 -7.12 12.22
N THR A 34 -7.09 -7.11 13.19
CA THR A 34 -7.57 -8.32 13.89
C THR A 34 -8.58 -9.14 13.08
N THR A 35 -9.21 -8.51 12.08
CA THR A 35 -10.19 -9.14 11.21
C THR A 35 -9.71 -8.98 9.77
N ARG A 36 -9.62 -10.06 8.99
CA ARG A 36 -9.41 -9.95 7.54
C ARG A 36 -10.46 -8.98 7.02
N LEU A 37 -10.04 -7.86 6.43
CA LEU A 37 -10.97 -6.96 5.77
C LEU A 37 -11.77 -7.80 4.77
N PRO A 38 -13.10 -7.65 4.71
CA PRO A 38 -13.86 -8.30 3.66
C PRO A 38 -13.22 -7.86 2.34
N VAL A 39 -12.71 -8.85 1.59
CA VAL A 39 -12.31 -8.63 0.21
C VAL A 39 -13.56 -8.04 -0.45
N PRO A 40 -13.52 -6.81 -1.00
CA PRO A 40 -14.66 -6.25 -1.69
C PRO A 40 -15.14 -7.30 -2.69
N PRO A 41 -16.46 -7.56 -2.81
CA PRO A 41 -16.94 -8.40 -3.90
C PRO A 41 -16.43 -7.75 -5.18
N TYR A 42 -15.49 -8.41 -5.85
CA TYR A 42 -15.03 -7.97 -7.17
C TYR A 42 -16.26 -7.99 -8.08
N ASP A 43 -16.64 -6.81 -8.60
CA ASP A 43 -17.58 -6.70 -9.71
C ASP A 43 -16.86 -7.22 -10.96
N ASP A 44 -16.82 -8.55 -11.11
CA ASP A 44 -16.07 -9.27 -12.14
C ASP A 44 -16.77 -9.27 -13.51
N ASP A 45 -17.97 -8.69 -13.62
CA ASP A 45 -18.82 -8.89 -14.80
C ASP A 45 -18.62 -7.87 -15.93
N ASN A 46 -17.89 -6.75 -15.74
CA ASN A 46 -17.77 -5.72 -16.80
C ASN A 46 -16.42 -4.98 -16.93
N ALA A 47 -15.38 -5.33 -16.15
CA ALA A 47 -14.07 -4.73 -16.37
C ALA A 47 -13.35 -5.44 -17.54
N PRO A 48 -12.87 -4.72 -18.57
CA PRO A 48 -12.12 -5.35 -19.66
C PRO A 48 -10.93 -6.10 -19.07
N ALA A 49 -10.75 -7.35 -19.51
CA ALA A 49 -9.71 -8.26 -19.05
C ALA A 49 -8.29 -7.71 -19.33
N VAL A 50 -7.83 -6.81 -18.48
CA VAL A 50 -6.41 -6.52 -18.32
C VAL A 50 -5.84 -7.73 -17.58
N PRO A 51 -4.71 -8.32 -18.01
CA PRO A 51 -4.15 -9.51 -17.38
C PRO A 51 -3.59 -9.14 -16.00
N TRP A 52 -4.47 -9.04 -15.01
CA TRP A 52 -4.05 -8.79 -13.63
C TRP A 52 -3.31 -10.03 -13.14
N ASN A 53 -2.05 -9.84 -12.81
CA ASN A 53 -1.31 -10.74 -11.95
C ASN A 53 -2.16 -10.98 -10.70
N ARG A 54 -2.68 -12.20 -10.51
CA ARG A 54 -3.52 -12.59 -9.36
C ARG A 54 -2.84 -12.37 -8.01
N ASN A 55 -1.55 -12.08 -8.02
CA ASN A 55 -0.72 -11.87 -6.84
C ASN A 55 -0.46 -10.38 -6.59
N THR A 56 -1.29 -9.47 -7.12
CA THR A 56 -1.10 -8.02 -6.91
C THR A 56 -2.42 -7.31 -6.71
N ALA A 57 -2.54 -6.56 -5.61
CA ALA A 57 -3.59 -5.55 -5.41
C ALA A 57 -3.01 -4.15 -5.60
N ILE A 58 -3.82 -3.25 -6.13
CA ILE A 58 -3.50 -1.83 -6.27
C ILE A 58 -4.58 -1.05 -5.53
N PHE A 59 -4.18 -0.13 -4.66
CA PHE A 59 -5.05 0.81 -3.96
C PHE A 59 -4.64 2.22 -4.35
N GLU A 60 -5.62 3.09 -4.52
CA GLU A 60 -5.40 4.51 -4.83
C GLU A 60 -5.77 5.34 -3.60
N ILE A 61 -4.90 6.28 -3.21
CA ILE A 61 -5.20 7.30 -2.20
C ILE A 61 -5.23 8.66 -2.90
N GLY A 62 -6.43 9.19 -3.09
CA GLY A 62 -6.61 10.40 -3.90
C GLY A 62 -6.30 10.13 -5.38
N CYS A 63 -5.78 11.13 -6.09
CA CYS A 63 -5.41 11.02 -7.51
C CYS A 63 -3.90 10.81 -7.74
N ASP A 64 -3.09 10.96 -6.70
CA ASP A 64 -1.64 11.12 -6.81
C ASP A 64 -0.84 10.03 -6.10
N VAL A 65 -1.49 9.10 -5.40
CA VAL A 65 -0.78 8.05 -4.64
C VAL A 65 -1.32 6.69 -5.01
N LEU A 66 -0.41 5.80 -5.42
CA LEU A 66 -0.69 4.40 -5.68
C LEU A 66 0.01 3.52 -4.64
N ILE A 67 -0.74 2.60 -4.04
CA ILE A 67 -0.22 1.54 -3.18
C ILE A 67 -0.34 0.23 -3.93
N LYS A 68 0.79 -0.39 -4.21
CA LYS A 68 0.87 -1.71 -4.79
C LYS A 68 1.24 -2.73 -3.72
N VAL A 69 0.42 -3.76 -3.57
CA VAL A 69 0.65 -4.88 -2.67
C VAL A 69 0.85 -6.13 -3.50
N LYS A 70 2.00 -6.78 -3.37
CA LYS A 70 2.28 -8.07 -3.99
C LYS A 70 2.16 -9.18 -2.96
N TYR A 71 1.27 -10.12 -3.22
CA TYR A 71 1.10 -11.34 -2.44
C TYR A 71 2.12 -12.39 -2.89
N THR A 72 2.66 -13.21 -1.97
CA THR A 72 3.58 -14.33 -2.28
C THR A 72 4.94 -13.91 -2.87
N ALA A 73 5.48 -12.77 -2.45
CA ALA A 73 6.75 -12.24 -2.96
C ALA A 73 8.02 -12.92 -2.37
N VAL A 74 7.85 -14.03 -1.65
CA VAL A 74 8.86 -14.71 -0.81
C VAL A 74 10.19 -15.01 -1.53
N ASN A 75 10.19 -15.07 -2.87
CA ASN A 75 11.35 -15.43 -3.70
C ASN A 75 11.79 -14.35 -4.72
N GLU A 76 11.28 -13.12 -4.66
CA GLU A 76 11.72 -12.06 -5.58
C GLU A 76 13.18 -11.66 -5.27
N ARG A 77 14.12 -12.01 -6.18
CA ARG A 77 15.55 -11.65 -6.08
C ARG A 77 15.82 -10.15 -6.29
N SER A 78 14.85 -9.43 -6.84
CA SER A 78 14.92 -8.00 -7.12
C SER A 78 13.57 -7.38 -6.85
N THR A 79 13.55 -6.24 -6.18
CA THR A 79 12.32 -5.53 -5.84
C THR A 79 11.94 -4.61 -6.99
N GLU A 80 10.65 -4.39 -7.21
CA GLU A 80 10.19 -3.46 -8.23
C GLU A 80 10.71 -2.04 -7.99
N ALA A 81 10.85 -1.60 -6.74
CA ALA A 81 11.52 -0.35 -6.39
C ALA A 81 12.98 -0.29 -6.88
N ALA A 82 13.73 -1.39 -6.79
CA ALA A 82 15.10 -1.46 -7.31
C ALA A 82 15.12 -1.40 -8.85
N ALA A 83 14.14 -2.02 -9.52
CA ALA A 83 13.99 -1.92 -10.97
C ALA A 83 13.65 -0.48 -11.41
N MET A 84 12.74 0.19 -10.71
CA MET A 84 12.40 1.59 -10.96
C MET A 84 13.63 2.50 -10.83
N ARG A 85 14.43 2.30 -9.77
CA ARG A 85 15.68 3.04 -9.58
C ARG A 85 16.67 2.79 -10.72
N LEU A 86 16.85 1.53 -11.13
CA LEU A 86 17.74 1.17 -12.23
C LEU A 86 17.32 1.82 -13.55
N VAL A 87 16.02 1.84 -13.86
CA VAL A 87 15.52 2.51 -15.09
C VAL A 87 15.79 4.00 -15.05
N ARG A 88 15.62 4.67 -13.89
CA ARG A 88 15.96 6.09 -13.75
C ARG A 88 17.45 6.35 -13.97
N GLU A 89 18.32 5.48 -13.47
CA GLU A 89 19.77 5.59 -13.66
C GLU A 89 20.18 5.40 -15.13
N LEU A 90 19.59 4.41 -15.80
CA LEU A 90 19.96 4.05 -17.18
C LEU A 90 19.25 4.88 -18.25
N ALA A 91 18.04 5.37 -17.96
CA ALA A 91 17.19 6.10 -18.89
C ALA A 91 16.45 7.26 -18.19
N PRO A 92 17.15 8.35 -17.81
CA PRO A 92 16.56 9.46 -17.05
C PRO A 92 15.42 10.20 -17.77
N SER A 93 15.33 10.07 -19.10
CA SER A 93 14.27 10.66 -19.91
C SER A 93 12.95 9.89 -19.85
N VAL A 94 12.94 8.68 -19.28
CA VAL A 94 11.73 7.86 -19.11
C VAL A 94 11.09 8.25 -17.78
N PRO A 95 9.83 8.71 -17.77
CA PRO A 95 9.12 8.99 -16.53
C PRO A 95 8.83 7.67 -15.82
N VAL A 96 9.43 7.48 -14.65
CA VAL A 96 9.20 6.35 -13.77
C VAL A 96 8.79 6.90 -12.41
N SER A 97 7.67 6.43 -11.87
CA SER A 97 7.19 6.80 -10.53
C SER A 97 8.24 6.60 -9.44
N GLU A 98 8.15 7.36 -8.36
CA GLU A 98 9.07 7.23 -7.23
C GLU A 98 8.48 6.30 -6.19
N ALA A 99 9.21 5.25 -5.79
CA ALA A 99 8.85 4.51 -4.60
C ALA A 99 9.20 5.35 -3.37
N ILE A 100 8.20 5.98 -2.76
CA ILE A 100 8.33 6.76 -1.51
C ILE A 100 8.55 5.81 -0.33
N HIS A 101 7.79 4.72 -0.32
CA HIS A 101 7.87 3.69 0.71
C HIS A 101 7.92 2.31 0.07
N PHE A 102 8.74 1.46 0.67
CA PHE A 102 8.91 0.08 0.27
C PHE A 102 9.21 -0.77 1.51
N TRP A 103 8.47 -1.84 1.71
CA TRP A 103 8.83 -2.84 2.71
C TRP A 103 8.32 -4.24 2.35
N HIS A 104 8.97 -5.24 2.93
CA HIS A 104 8.57 -6.64 2.86
C HIS A 104 8.09 -7.06 4.25
N ASP A 105 6.81 -7.39 4.36
CA ASP A 105 6.24 -8.01 5.55
C ASP A 105 6.40 -9.52 5.43
N LYS A 106 7.34 -10.08 6.21
CA LYS A 106 7.66 -11.50 6.18
C LYS A 106 6.61 -12.38 6.87
N GLU A 107 5.81 -11.81 7.77
CA GLU A 107 4.77 -12.54 8.48
C GLU A 107 3.55 -12.73 7.56
N LEU A 108 3.26 -11.70 6.75
CA LEU A 108 2.18 -11.73 5.76
C LEU A 108 2.62 -12.31 4.39
N GLU A 109 3.92 -12.50 4.18
CA GLU A 109 4.51 -12.87 2.89
C GLU A 109 4.13 -11.87 1.76
N GLU A 110 4.05 -10.59 2.12
CA GLU A 110 3.56 -9.49 1.28
C GLU A 110 4.63 -8.41 1.10
N VAL A 111 4.68 -7.82 -0.10
CA VAL A 111 5.53 -6.67 -0.40
C VAL A 111 4.66 -5.47 -0.73
N PHE A 112 4.95 -4.36 -0.08
CA PHE A 112 4.23 -3.10 -0.23
C PHE A 112 5.13 -2.07 -0.91
N ILE A 113 4.56 -1.36 -1.88
CA ILE A 113 5.21 -0.28 -2.61
C ILE A 113 4.23 0.87 -2.67
N ILE A 114 4.67 2.05 -2.24
CA ILE A 114 3.88 3.29 -2.32
C ILE A 114 4.58 4.24 -3.26
N THR A 115 3.87 4.73 -4.26
CA THR A 115 4.40 5.63 -5.29
C THR A 115 3.55 6.88 -5.46
N LEU A 116 4.21 7.98 -5.85
CA LEU A 116 3.57 9.14 -6.50
C LEU A 116 3.48 8.97 -8.02
#